data_AF-A0A0Q4I949-F1
#
_entry.id   AF-A0A0Q4I949-F1
#
_cell.length_a   1.000
_cell.length_b   1.000
_cell.length_c   1.000
_cell.angle_alpha   90.00
_cell.angle_beta   90.00
_cell.angle_gamma   90.00
#
_symmetry.space_group_name_H-M   'P 1'
#
loop_
_entity.id
_entity.type
_entity.pdbx_description
1 polymer ?
#
loop_
_entity_poly.entity_id
_entity_poly.type
_entity_poly.pdbx_seq_one_letter_code
_entity_poly.pdbx_strand_id
1 'polypeptide(L)'
;MIDQLRSARGAYFSRRVKRITKKAVRAMFDELLADAVNAARPVFRIERNLDGDARYSALCFAHDRPVPFLDEGSGKADRVHGFLLMVEIGTTVAILRSGLDATAAFRKACLAPIGRRRVETAIARHDAVFERLSLRNMTTSRLALRSKTLESQDLENAIASASTGRFIPQNYRVRRDGGSYTATPSTGRIAMRAEKADLVGAIAWVRDIVDLLADGADASAFITRFARPADLDGIATGVLPTYFAVDTMALADAIWEGDERIRLVRENGGLWHELGRADVDAIIADLAGSFEVRPAASPGHHDLLDEAGVVAGALRFNKARIALRGLERPLLAGVFVEDASFGVGQDPKRVPIVRHIDAEDMFVVLFSDHALAYVQGSLFRDEDIVGGGTTFMRHLIAEPALAATTSEKGGFAVGQTQFSPGSVFRTVVDTIAREDVLVCDDLGDEWADFIGVATATTPVTISFYHAKHGAPSLSASAFHDAVGQGIKNLGRLGMAGDRMTSKHDGWDAAYANGGVVTDIRKRIRGGTRDEVAAKIADATGAPDVQRRVLIVTSSLSRMDVEAAFAAVRAGGAPRPHFVQLYWLLAGFFSSCAEIGAVGFVVCRP
;
A
#
# COMPACT_ATOMS: atom_id res chain seq x y z
N MET A 1 -45.01 -10.17 3.97
CA MET A 1 -44.22 -8.93 3.65
C MET A 1 -42.73 -9.25 3.59
N ILE A 2 -42.16 -9.94 4.58
CA ILE A 2 -40.78 -10.45 4.44
C ILE A 2 -40.64 -11.44 3.26
N ASP A 3 -41.72 -12.12 2.89
CA ASP A 3 -41.78 -13.05 1.74
C ASP A 3 -41.53 -12.37 0.38
N GLN A 4 -41.67 -11.04 0.34
CA GLN A 4 -41.34 -10.21 -0.83
C GLN A 4 -39.87 -9.77 -0.87
N LEU A 5 -39.09 -10.07 0.18
CA LEU A 5 -37.66 -9.79 0.19
C LEU A 5 -37.00 -10.51 -0.99
N ARG A 6 -36.24 -9.76 -1.79
CA ARG A 6 -35.37 -10.29 -2.85
C ARG A 6 -34.01 -9.66 -2.66
N SER A 7 -33.12 -10.39 -1.99
CA SER A 7 -31.79 -9.92 -1.61
C SER A 7 -30.72 -10.48 -2.55
N ALA A 8 -29.67 -9.70 -2.81
CA ALA A 8 -28.49 -10.25 -3.46
C ALA A 8 -27.82 -11.28 -2.53
N ARG A 9 -27.20 -12.32 -3.11
CA ARG A 9 -26.40 -13.30 -2.36
C ARG A 9 -25.05 -12.71 -2.00
N GLY A 10 -25.03 -11.86 -0.98
CA GLY A 10 -23.84 -11.20 -0.48
C GLY A 10 -23.98 -10.84 0.99
N ALA A 11 -23.06 -11.30 1.81
CA ALA A 11 -23.09 -11.13 3.26
C ALA A 11 -21.70 -10.85 3.84
N TYR A 12 -21.70 -10.24 5.02
CA TYR A 12 -20.53 -10.08 5.87
C TYR A 12 -20.54 -11.19 6.92
N PHE A 13 -19.50 -12.03 6.92
CA PHE A 13 -19.38 -13.17 7.83
C PHE A 13 -18.50 -12.82 9.03
N SER A 14 -18.97 -13.17 10.23
CA SER A 14 -18.29 -12.93 11.49
C SER A 14 -18.43 -14.13 12.42
N ARG A 15 -17.48 -14.30 13.34
CA ARG A 15 -17.57 -15.27 14.42
C ARG A 15 -18.38 -14.69 15.58
N ARG A 16 -19.31 -15.47 16.12
CA ARG A 16 -20.06 -15.17 17.34
C ARG A 16 -19.17 -15.34 18.56
N VAL A 17 -18.90 -14.26 19.29
CA VAL A 17 -18.13 -14.29 20.55
C VAL A 17 -19.00 -14.40 21.80
N LYS A 18 -20.24 -13.93 21.73
CA LYS A 18 -21.23 -14.04 22.82
C LYS A 18 -22.57 -14.49 22.26
N ARG A 19 -23.34 -15.21 23.09
CA ARG A 19 -24.71 -15.60 22.74
C ARG A 19 -25.53 -14.37 22.40
N ILE A 20 -26.08 -14.33 21.19
CA ILE A 20 -26.97 -13.25 20.76
C ILE A 20 -28.36 -13.52 21.38
N THR A 21 -28.86 -12.57 22.16
CA THR A 21 -30.17 -12.68 22.82
C THR A 21 -31.22 -11.87 22.07
N LYS A 22 -32.51 -12.17 22.27
CA LYS A 22 -33.60 -11.38 21.68
C LYS A 22 -33.54 -9.92 22.12
N LYS A 23 -33.14 -9.69 23.39
CA LYS A 23 -32.90 -8.36 23.95
C LYS A 23 -31.79 -7.60 23.22
N ALA A 24 -30.68 -8.26 22.91
CA ALA A 24 -29.57 -7.64 22.17
C ALA A 24 -29.98 -7.25 20.74
N VAL A 25 -30.71 -8.12 20.04
CA VAL A 25 -31.25 -7.82 18.70
C VAL A 25 -32.24 -6.65 18.75
N ARG A 26 -33.14 -6.65 19.73
CA ARG A 26 -34.12 -5.58 19.93
C ARG A 26 -33.43 -4.24 20.16
N ALA A 27 -32.46 -4.19 21.07
CA ALA A 27 -31.69 -2.98 21.35
C ALA A 27 -30.98 -2.45 20.09
N MET A 28 -30.35 -3.33 19.31
CA MET A 28 -29.72 -2.96 18.04
C MET A 28 -30.73 -2.37 17.05
N PHE A 29 -31.90 -2.99 16.89
CA PHE A 29 -32.93 -2.49 15.97
C PHE A 29 -33.53 -1.16 16.43
N ASP A 30 -33.68 -0.96 17.74
CA ASP A 30 -34.20 0.28 18.30
C ASP A 30 -33.19 1.43 18.11
N GLU A 31 -31.90 1.15 18.32
CA GLU A 31 -30.80 2.08 18.02
C GLU A 31 -30.78 2.48 16.53
N LEU A 32 -30.92 1.51 15.61
CA LEU A 32 -30.97 1.81 14.17
C LEU A 32 -32.16 2.68 13.77
N LEU A 33 -33.32 2.50 14.41
CA LEU A 33 -34.49 3.34 14.16
C LEU A 33 -34.32 4.74 14.74
N ALA A 34 -33.67 4.86 15.90
CA ALA A 34 -33.42 6.14 16.56
C ALA A 34 -32.35 6.98 15.83
N ASP A 35 -31.31 6.33 15.29
CA ASP A 35 -30.22 7.00 14.57
C ASP A 35 -30.64 7.48 13.17
N ALA A 36 -31.71 6.93 12.60
CA ALA A 36 -32.14 7.25 11.24
C ALA A 36 -33.04 8.49 11.18
N VAL A 37 -32.73 9.40 10.24
CA VAL A 37 -33.52 10.63 10.03
C VAL A 37 -34.90 10.28 9.47
N ASN A 38 -35.95 10.81 10.13
CA ASN A 38 -37.35 10.60 9.75
C ASN A 38 -37.74 9.13 9.54
N ALA A 39 -37.22 8.21 10.37
CA ALA A 39 -37.48 6.79 10.25
C ALA A 39 -38.99 6.45 10.20
N ALA A 40 -39.42 5.71 9.17
CA ALA A 40 -40.76 5.16 9.07
C ALA A 40 -40.95 3.97 10.02
N ARG A 41 -42.22 3.61 10.24
CA ARG A 41 -42.56 2.32 10.84
C ARG A 41 -41.94 1.17 10.02
N PRO A 42 -41.35 0.15 10.67
CA PRO A 42 -40.76 -0.97 9.95
C PRO A 42 -41.76 -1.67 9.03
N VAL A 43 -41.35 -1.91 7.78
CA VAL A 43 -42.06 -2.75 6.82
C VAL A 43 -42.10 -4.19 7.32
N PHE A 44 -41.00 -4.65 7.92
CA PHE A 44 -40.94 -5.85 8.72
C PHE A 44 -39.91 -5.70 9.83
N ARG A 45 -40.17 -6.38 10.95
CA ARG A 45 -39.26 -6.51 12.09
C ARG A 45 -39.41 -7.90 12.68
N ILE A 46 -38.35 -8.71 12.57
CA ILE A 46 -38.31 -10.10 13.01
C ILE A 46 -37.13 -10.27 13.95
N GLU A 47 -37.41 -10.75 15.16
CA GLU A 47 -36.43 -10.87 16.24
C GLU A 47 -36.21 -12.34 16.58
N ARG A 48 -35.16 -12.94 16.03
CA ARG A 48 -34.68 -14.31 16.32
C ARG A 48 -35.66 -15.43 15.99
N ASN A 49 -36.19 -15.45 14.77
CA ASN A 49 -36.93 -16.60 14.24
C ASN A 49 -35.98 -17.75 13.89
N LEU A 50 -36.56 -18.93 13.62
CA LEU A 50 -35.86 -20.15 13.22
C LEU A 50 -36.21 -20.52 11.79
N ASP A 51 -35.22 -21.06 11.08
CA ASP A 51 -35.36 -21.76 9.79
C ASP A 51 -34.38 -22.95 9.79
N GLY A 52 -34.90 -24.15 10.07
CA GLY A 52 -34.08 -25.31 10.45
C GLY A 52 -33.26 -25.03 11.72
N ASP A 53 -31.96 -25.25 11.65
CA ASP A 53 -30.95 -24.91 12.67
C ASP A 53 -30.44 -23.45 12.58
N ALA A 54 -30.82 -22.69 11.55
CA ALA A 54 -30.45 -21.29 11.42
C ALA A 54 -31.39 -20.41 12.26
N ARG A 55 -30.82 -19.44 12.97
CA ARG A 55 -31.58 -18.36 13.62
C ARG A 55 -31.43 -17.09 12.83
N TYR A 56 -32.53 -16.41 12.51
CA TYR A 56 -32.45 -15.16 11.76
C TYR A 56 -33.22 -14.01 12.42
N SER A 57 -32.76 -12.79 12.14
CA SER A 57 -33.42 -11.55 12.54
C SER A 57 -33.39 -10.58 11.36
N ALA A 58 -34.49 -9.88 11.11
CA ALA A 58 -34.61 -9.04 9.93
C ALA A 58 -35.31 -7.71 10.27
N LEU A 59 -34.82 -6.61 9.72
CA LEU A 59 -35.39 -5.28 9.87
C LEU A 59 -35.39 -4.57 8.51
N CYS A 60 -36.49 -3.91 8.17
CA CYS A 60 -36.56 -3.03 7.01
C CYS A 60 -37.46 -1.83 7.32
N PHE A 61 -37.00 -0.63 7.00
CA PHE A 61 -37.75 0.61 7.16
C PHE A 61 -37.24 1.69 6.20
N ALA A 62 -38.09 2.68 5.92
CA ALA A 62 -37.72 3.84 5.13
C ALA A 62 -37.12 4.96 6.01
N HIS A 63 -36.12 5.67 5.51
CA HIS A 63 -35.52 6.82 6.19
C HIS A 63 -35.03 7.85 5.16
N ASP A 64 -34.73 9.05 5.64
CA ASP A 64 -34.17 10.12 4.81
C ASP A 64 -32.65 10.09 4.88
N ARG A 65 -32.00 10.34 3.74
CA ARG A 65 -30.55 10.57 3.65
C ARG A 65 -30.27 11.86 2.87
N PRO A 66 -29.17 12.57 3.15
CA PRO A 66 -28.75 13.72 2.35
C PRO A 66 -28.60 13.35 0.86
N VAL A 67 -28.87 14.32 -0.03
CA VAL A 67 -28.63 14.14 -1.47
C VAL A 67 -27.13 14.38 -1.74
N PRO A 68 -26.34 13.38 -2.16
CA PRO A 68 -24.87 13.46 -2.14
C PRO A 68 -24.25 14.57 -3.00
N PHE A 69 -24.99 15.06 -3.99
CA PHE A 69 -24.53 16.06 -4.95
C PHE A 69 -25.15 17.45 -4.74
N LEU A 70 -25.91 17.66 -3.66
CA LEU A 70 -26.48 18.96 -3.30
C LEU A 70 -25.91 19.41 -1.96
N ASP A 71 -25.74 20.73 -1.81
CA ASP A 71 -25.34 21.31 -0.54
C ASP A 71 -26.40 21.07 0.54
N GLU A 72 -25.96 20.94 1.79
CA GLU A 72 -26.85 20.75 2.96
C GLU A 72 -27.88 21.87 3.08
N GLY A 73 -27.49 23.10 2.71
CA GLY A 73 -28.39 24.27 2.68
C GLY A 73 -29.56 24.17 1.70
N SER A 74 -29.57 23.17 0.80
CA SER A 74 -30.68 22.93 -0.12
C SER A 74 -31.96 22.43 0.58
N GLY A 75 -31.82 21.85 1.79
CA GLY A 75 -32.93 21.22 2.51
C GLY A 75 -33.54 20.02 1.79
N LYS A 76 -32.84 19.43 0.82
CA LYS A 76 -33.30 18.25 0.06
C LYS A 76 -32.75 16.96 0.66
N ALA A 77 -33.56 15.91 0.65
CA ALA A 77 -33.20 14.58 1.10
C ALA A 77 -33.82 13.50 0.19
N ASP A 78 -33.11 12.38 0.03
CA ASP A 78 -33.62 11.16 -0.61
C ASP A 78 -34.39 10.33 0.43
N ARG A 79 -35.60 9.89 0.08
CA ARG A 79 -36.32 8.87 0.86
C ARG A 79 -35.95 7.47 0.37
N VAL A 80 -35.24 6.70 1.18
CA VAL A 80 -34.74 5.36 0.80
C VAL A 80 -35.23 4.27 1.75
N HIS A 81 -35.23 3.01 1.28
CA HIS A 81 -35.47 1.84 2.13
C HIS A 81 -34.17 1.15 2.47
N GLY A 82 -33.92 0.98 3.76
CA GLY A 82 -32.83 0.18 4.27
C GLY A 82 -33.33 -1.17 4.76
N PHE A 83 -32.53 -2.23 4.59
CA PHE A 83 -32.79 -3.53 5.20
C PHE A 83 -31.52 -4.15 5.79
N LEU A 84 -31.73 -4.98 6.82
CA LEU A 84 -30.73 -5.82 7.45
C LEU A 84 -31.34 -7.20 7.72
N LEU A 85 -30.65 -8.25 7.29
CA LEU A 85 -30.94 -9.64 7.62
C LEU A 85 -29.69 -10.25 8.25
N MET A 86 -29.81 -10.64 9.52
CA MET A 86 -28.77 -11.34 10.26
C MET A 86 -29.14 -12.81 10.39
N VAL A 87 -28.25 -13.71 9.99
CA VAL A 87 -28.42 -15.16 10.05
C VAL A 87 -27.31 -15.76 10.93
N GLU A 88 -27.68 -16.58 11.90
CA GLU A 88 -26.81 -17.21 12.89
C GLU A 88 -26.86 -18.74 12.68
N ILE A 89 -25.73 -19.35 12.31
CA ILE A 89 -25.57 -20.80 12.12
C ILE A 89 -24.34 -21.24 12.92
N GLY A 90 -24.53 -22.12 13.90
CA GLY A 90 -23.46 -22.57 14.79
C GLY A 90 -22.79 -21.41 15.54
N THR A 91 -21.51 -21.16 15.23
CA THR A 91 -20.72 -20.03 15.75
C THR A 91 -20.49 -18.92 14.73
N THR A 92 -21.10 -19.00 13.56
CA THR A 92 -20.96 -18.01 12.48
C THR A 92 -22.22 -17.16 12.39
N VAL A 93 -22.02 -15.86 12.14
CA VAL A 93 -23.09 -14.90 11.89
C VAL A 93 -22.84 -14.24 10.54
N ALA A 94 -23.84 -14.26 9.67
CA ALA A 94 -23.85 -13.58 8.38
C ALA A 94 -24.80 -12.39 8.43
N ILE A 95 -24.36 -11.22 7.94
CA ILE A 95 -25.18 -10.02 7.82
C ILE A 95 -25.33 -9.68 6.34
N LEU A 96 -26.54 -9.83 5.81
CA LEU A 96 -26.97 -9.31 4.51
C LEU A 96 -27.60 -7.94 4.76
N ARG A 97 -27.21 -6.93 3.99
CA ARG A 97 -27.62 -5.55 4.26
C ARG A 97 -27.65 -4.67 3.03
N SER A 98 -28.50 -3.65 3.05
CA SER A 98 -28.52 -2.52 2.13
C SER A 98 -29.02 -1.28 2.87
N GLY A 99 -28.24 -0.21 2.92
CA GLY A 99 -28.61 1.05 3.60
C GLY A 99 -28.78 0.97 5.12
N LEU A 100 -28.58 -0.20 5.74
CA LEU A 100 -28.49 -0.40 7.20
C LEU A 100 -27.27 -1.25 7.51
N ASP A 101 -26.83 -1.27 8.76
CA ASP A 101 -25.80 -2.18 9.24
C ASP A 101 -25.99 -2.50 10.73
N ALA A 102 -25.31 -3.51 11.26
CA ALA A 102 -25.31 -3.75 12.71
C ALA A 102 -24.62 -2.59 13.43
N THR A 103 -25.10 -2.20 14.61
CA THR A 103 -24.53 -1.06 15.34
C THR A 103 -23.13 -1.40 15.86
N ALA A 104 -22.28 -0.38 16.05
CA ALA A 104 -20.92 -0.57 16.55
C ALA A 104 -20.92 -1.25 17.94
N ALA A 105 -21.88 -0.89 18.79
CA ALA A 105 -22.09 -1.51 20.09
C ALA A 105 -22.39 -3.02 19.97
N PHE A 106 -23.31 -3.39 19.05
CA PHE A 106 -23.65 -4.80 18.80
C PHE A 106 -22.45 -5.59 18.27
N ARG A 107 -21.74 -5.05 17.26
CA ARG A 107 -20.53 -5.67 16.71
C ARG A 107 -19.51 -5.95 17.80
N LYS A 108 -19.15 -4.93 18.59
CA LYS A 108 -18.16 -5.04 19.68
C LYS A 108 -18.57 -6.06 20.74
N ALA A 109 -19.86 -6.17 21.03
CA ALA A 109 -20.36 -7.06 22.08
C ALA A 109 -20.46 -8.52 21.63
N CYS A 110 -20.87 -8.77 20.38
CA CYS A 110 -21.32 -10.09 19.94
C CYS A 110 -20.50 -10.71 18.82
N LEU A 111 -19.75 -9.93 18.05
CA LEU A 111 -19.08 -10.37 16.81
C LEU A 111 -17.56 -10.19 16.89
N ALA A 112 -16.83 -11.08 16.23
CA ALA A 112 -15.42 -10.96 15.93
C ALA A 112 -15.17 -11.29 14.44
N PRO A 113 -14.09 -10.79 13.84
CA PRO A 113 -13.72 -11.14 12.47
C PRO A 113 -13.60 -12.65 12.28
N ILE A 114 -13.99 -13.17 11.11
CA ILE A 114 -13.90 -14.61 10.81
C ILE A 114 -12.46 -15.06 10.47
N GLY A 115 -11.55 -14.12 10.20
CA GLY A 115 -10.15 -14.36 9.85
C GLY A 115 -9.94 -14.45 8.34
N ARG A 116 -8.95 -13.70 7.82
CA ARG A 116 -8.67 -13.60 6.38
C ARG A 116 -8.37 -14.96 5.76
N ARG A 117 -7.54 -15.78 6.42
CA ARG A 117 -7.17 -17.12 5.96
C ARG A 117 -8.39 -18.03 5.76
N ARG A 118 -9.41 -17.96 6.62
CA ARG A 118 -10.63 -18.77 6.47
C ARG A 118 -11.44 -18.39 5.24
N VAL A 119 -11.51 -17.09 4.92
CA VAL A 119 -12.17 -16.59 3.70
C VAL A 119 -11.39 -17.01 2.45
N GLU A 120 -10.06 -16.92 2.50
CA GLU A 120 -9.18 -17.41 1.43
C GLU A 120 -9.39 -18.90 1.17
N THR A 121 -9.31 -19.75 2.19
CA THR A 121 -9.49 -21.20 2.03
C THR A 121 -10.91 -21.60 1.65
N ALA A 122 -11.92 -20.77 1.94
CA ALA A 122 -13.31 -21.06 1.55
C ALA A 122 -13.58 -20.73 0.07
N ILE A 123 -13.02 -19.63 -0.43
CA ILE A 123 -13.37 -19.07 -1.74
C ILE A 123 -12.25 -19.25 -2.77
N ALA A 124 -11.00 -18.96 -2.39
CA ALA A 124 -9.81 -19.05 -3.24
C ALA A 124 -9.15 -20.45 -3.15
N ARG A 125 -9.95 -21.51 -3.36
CA ARG A 125 -9.52 -22.92 -3.30
C ARG A 125 -8.72 -23.34 -4.54
N HIS A 126 -8.05 -24.49 -4.48
CA HIS A 126 -7.22 -25.03 -5.56
C HIS A 126 -7.94 -25.19 -6.92
N ASP A 127 -9.26 -25.34 -6.94
CA ASP A 127 -10.13 -25.46 -8.12
C ASP A 127 -10.61 -24.11 -8.69
N ALA A 128 -10.24 -23.00 -8.04
CA ALA A 128 -10.77 -21.68 -8.36
C ALA A 128 -9.98 -20.99 -9.48
N VAL A 129 -10.68 -20.52 -10.51
CA VAL A 129 -10.11 -19.67 -11.56
C VAL A 129 -10.28 -18.21 -11.18
N PHE A 130 -9.17 -17.46 -11.09
CA PHE A 130 -9.21 -16.04 -10.74
C PHE A 130 -9.59 -15.19 -11.95
N GLU A 131 -10.69 -14.45 -11.84
CA GLU A 131 -11.19 -13.56 -12.90
C GLU A 131 -10.83 -12.10 -12.63
N ARG A 132 -10.84 -11.68 -11.36
CA ARG A 132 -10.47 -10.32 -10.94
C ARG A 132 -9.69 -10.36 -9.64
N LEU A 133 -8.69 -9.52 -9.51
CA LEU A 133 -7.86 -9.41 -8.31
C LEU A 133 -7.48 -7.95 -8.09
N SER A 134 -7.86 -7.40 -6.94
CA SER A 134 -7.33 -6.12 -6.47
C SER A 134 -6.23 -6.37 -5.45
N LEU A 135 -5.10 -5.71 -5.70
CA LEU A 135 -3.85 -5.85 -5.00
C LEU A 135 -3.46 -4.52 -4.37
N ARG A 136 -2.84 -4.58 -3.20
CA ARG A 136 -2.25 -3.43 -2.51
C ARG A 136 -0.80 -3.71 -2.18
N ASN A 137 0.10 -2.81 -2.55
CA ASN A 137 1.52 -2.92 -2.26
C ASN A 137 1.78 -2.72 -0.77
N MET A 138 2.75 -3.45 -0.22
CA MET A 138 3.23 -3.32 1.16
C MET A 138 4.23 -2.17 1.35
N THR A 139 4.67 -1.52 0.27
CA THR A 139 5.60 -0.40 0.32
C THR A 139 5.01 0.83 1.03
N THR A 140 5.87 1.57 1.73
CA THR A 140 5.56 2.85 2.37
C THR A 140 5.97 4.05 1.51
N SER A 141 6.61 3.81 0.37
CA SER A 141 7.03 4.88 -0.55
C SER A 141 5.82 5.52 -1.25
N ARG A 142 5.75 6.84 -1.20
CA ARG A 142 4.74 7.65 -1.91
C ARG A 142 4.87 7.62 -3.44
N LEU A 143 6.06 7.29 -3.92
CA LEU A 143 6.37 7.28 -5.36
C LEU A 143 6.09 5.93 -6.01
N ALA A 144 5.86 4.88 -5.20
CA ALA A 144 5.65 3.53 -5.69
C ALA A 144 4.16 3.26 -6.01
N LEU A 145 3.91 2.27 -6.87
CA LEU A 145 2.56 1.81 -7.18
C LEU A 145 1.88 1.28 -5.91
N ARG A 146 0.80 1.96 -5.46
CA ARG A 146 0.07 1.63 -4.22
C ARG A 146 -0.86 0.43 -4.39
N SER A 147 -1.59 0.40 -5.49
CA SER A 147 -2.60 -0.62 -5.76
C SER A 147 -2.69 -0.89 -7.24
N LYS A 148 -3.14 -2.09 -7.59
CA LYS A 148 -3.50 -2.45 -8.96
C LYS A 148 -4.70 -3.37 -8.94
N THR A 149 -5.57 -3.23 -9.92
CA THR A 149 -6.67 -4.17 -10.15
C THR A 149 -6.51 -4.81 -11.50
N LEU A 150 -6.51 -6.13 -11.52
CA LEU A 150 -6.30 -6.96 -12.70
C LEU A 150 -7.58 -7.74 -12.97
N GLU A 151 -7.96 -7.87 -14.24
CA GLU A 151 -9.14 -8.61 -14.67
C GLU A 151 -8.84 -9.38 -15.97
N SER A 152 -9.21 -10.66 -16.01
CA SER A 152 -9.02 -11.60 -17.11
C SER A 152 -10.06 -12.72 -17.02
N GLN A 153 -10.18 -13.56 -18.04
CA GLN A 153 -10.93 -14.83 -17.92
C GLN A 153 -10.21 -15.83 -17.01
N ASP A 154 -8.88 -15.74 -16.98
CA ASP A 154 -7.98 -16.51 -16.12
C ASP A 154 -6.73 -15.67 -15.85
N LEU A 155 -6.61 -15.19 -14.62
CA LEU A 155 -5.49 -14.37 -14.17
C LEU A 155 -4.21 -15.17 -13.94
N GLU A 156 -4.30 -16.47 -13.67
CA GLU A 156 -3.11 -17.31 -13.44
C GLU A 156 -2.24 -17.38 -14.70
N ASN A 157 -2.86 -17.38 -15.87
CA ASN A 157 -2.20 -17.40 -17.17
C ASN A 157 -1.89 -16.00 -17.75
N ALA A 158 -2.43 -14.93 -17.16
CA ALA A 158 -2.35 -13.58 -17.72
C ALA A 158 -1.41 -12.64 -16.96
N ILE A 159 -0.95 -13.02 -15.76
CA ILE A 159 -0.10 -12.16 -14.92
C ILE A 159 1.31 -12.71 -14.84
N ALA A 160 2.30 -11.84 -15.05
CA ALA A 160 3.70 -12.14 -14.75
C ALA A 160 3.89 -12.33 -13.25
N SER A 161 4.56 -13.42 -12.85
CA SER A 161 4.84 -13.75 -11.44
C SER A 161 5.87 -12.83 -10.76
N ALA A 162 6.50 -11.93 -11.50
CA ALA A 162 7.51 -11.04 -10.95
C ALA A 162 6.88 -10.07 -9.93
N SER A 163 7.48 -9.98 -8.74
CA SER A 163 7.12 -9.03 -7.67
C SER A 163 5.72 -9.18 -7.03
N THR A 164 5.05 -10.33 -7.20
CA THR A 164 3.73 -10.59 -6.58
C THR A 164 3.78 -10.70 -5.06
N GLY A 165 4.89 -11.15 -4.47
CA GLY A 165 5.08 -11.27 -3.01
C GLY A 165 4.91 -9.96 -2.25
N ARG A 166 5.04 -8.81 -2.93
CA ARG A 166 4.88 -7.46 -2.34
C ARG A 166 3.46 -6.93 -2.33
N PHE A 167 2.54 -7.66 -2.94
CA PHE A 167 1.15 -7.27 -2.98
C PHE A 167 0.30 -8.14 -2.05
N ILE A 168 -0.55 -7.48 -1.29
CA ILE A 168 -1.61 -8.05 -0.48
C ILE A 168 -2.88 -8.16 -1.32
N PRO A 169 -3.47 -9.35 -1.47
CA PRO A 169 -4.81 -9.51 -2.03
C PRO A 169 -5.85 -8.82 -1.15
N GLN A 170 -6.57 -7.85 -1.72
CA GLN A 170 -7.60 -7.07 -1.00
C GLN A 170 -9.00 -7.61 -1.26
N ASN A 171 -9.31 -7.80 -2.54
CA ASN A 171 -10.53 -8.43 -2.99
C ASN A 171 -10.24 -9.25 -4.24
N TYR A 172 -11.02 -10.30 -4.45
CA TYR A 172 -10.91 -11.13 -5.63
C TYR A 172 -12.26 -11.65 -6.07
N ARG A 173 -12.39 -11.85 -7.38
CA ARG A 173 -13.46 -12.61 -8.01
C ARG A 173 -12.88 -13.91 -8.55
N VAL A 174 -13.51 -15.01 -8.19
CA VAL A 174 -13.15 -16.34 -8.66
C VAL A 174 -14.36 -17.03 -9.26
N ARG A 175 -14.12 -17.84 -10.29
CA ARG A 175 -15.10 -18.75 -10.86
C ARG A 175 -14.79 -20.17 -10.41
N ARG A 176 -15.85 -20.87 -10.00
CA ARG A 176 -15.83 -22.25 -9.51
C ARG A 176 -17.02 -23.01 -10.06
N ASP A 177 -17.02 -24.32 -9.89
CA ASP A 177 -18.21 -25.14 -10.11
C ASP A 177 -19.32 -24.64 -9.19
N GLY A 178 -20.41 -24.16 -9.79
CA GLY A 178 -21.53 -23.54 -9.08
C GLY A 178 -21.62 -22.01 -9.17
N GLY A 179 -20.61 -21.30 -9.69
CA GLY A 179 -20.76 -19.88 -10.05
C GLY A 179 -19.52 -19.00 -9.84
N SER A 180 -19.74 -17.68 -9.99
CA SER A 180 -18.70 -16.65 -9.76
C SER A 180 -18.89 -16.02 -8.38
N TYR A 181 -17.85 -16.08 -7.56
CA TYR A 181 -17.81 -15.59 -6.19
C TYR A 181 -16.89 -14.39 -6.09
N THR A 182 -17.23 -13.43 -5.24
CA THR A 182 -16.36 -12.32 -4.87
C THR A 182 -16.12 -12.36 -3.37
N ALA A 183 -14.89 -12.16 -2.93
CA ALA A 183 -14.56 -12.09 -1.52
C ALA A 183 -13.69 -10.86 -1.19
N THR A 184 -13.90 -10.33 0.01
CA THR A 184 -13.08 -9.29 0.63
C THR A 184 -12.65 -9.80 2.00
N PRO A 185 -11.49 -10.48 2.10
CA PRO A 185 -11.07 -11.16 3.32
C PRO A 185 -10.99 -10.26 4.56
N SER A 186 -10.62 -8.99 4.40
CA SER A 186 -10.51 -8.01 5.50
C SER A 186 -11.82 -7.79 6.25
N THR A 187 -12.95 -7.74 5.53
CA THR A 187 -14.27 -7.49 6.11
C THR A 187 -15.10 -8.77 6.27
N GLY A 188 -14.56 -9.93 5.85
CA GLY A 188 -15.31 -11.19 5.79
C GLY A 188 -16.46 -11.15 4.79
N ARG A 189 -16.48 -10.20 3.85
CA ARG A 189 -17.53 -10.11 2.84
C ARG A 189 -17.35 -11.20 1.80
N ILE A 190 -18.40 -11.98 1.56
CA ILE A 190 -18.48 -12.96 0.49
C ILE A 190 -19.77 -12.70 -0.29
N ALA A 191 -19.70 -12.71 -1.60
CA ALA A 191 -20.83 -12.53 -2.50
C ALA A 191 -20.75 -13.50 -3.67
N MET A 192 -21.90 -13.78 -4.26
CA MET A 192 -22.06 -14.65 -5.42
C MET A 192 -22.82 -13.88 -6.51
N ARG A 193 -22.31 -13.95 -7.74
CA ARG A 193 -23.01 -13.44 -8.93
C ARG A 193 -24.10 -14.42 -9.31
N ALA A 194 -25.30 -14.19 -8.77
CA ALA A 194 -26.48 -15.00 -8.98
C ALA A 194 -27.74 -14.12 -8.96
N GLU A 195 -28.88 -14.70 -9.33
CA GLU A 195 -30.18 -14.06 -9.17
C GLU A 195 -30.46 -13.74 -7.68
N LYS A 196 -31.31 -12.72 -7.46
CA LYS A 196 -31.72 -12.34 -6.10
C LYS A 196 -32.49 -13.49 -5.45
N ALA A 197 -32.14 -13.81 -4.20
CA ALA A 197 -32.79 -14.85 -3.43
C ALA A 197 -33.89 -14.27 -2.53
N ASP A 198 -34.94 -15.06 -2.30
CA ASP A 198 -35.88 -14.82 -1.22
C ASP A 198 -35.25 -15.14 0.15
N LEU A 199 -36.03 -15.04 1.23
CA LEU A 199 -35.52 -15.28 2.59
C LEU A 199 -34.94 -16.69 2.75
N VAL A 200 -35.67 -17.72 2.30
CA VAL A 200 -35.27 -19.13 2.43
C VAL A 200 -34.02 -19.39 1.60
N GLY A 201 -34.00 -18.94 0.35
CA GLY A 201 -32.83 -19.05 -0.53
C GLY A 201 -31.61 -18.28 -0.01
N ALA A 202 -31.80 -17.14 0.66
CA ALA A 202 -30.71 -16.40 1.28
C ALA A 202 -30.13 -17.15 2.50
N ILE A 203 -30.98 -17.75 3.35
CA ILE A 203 -30.52 -18.56 4.49
C ILE A 203 -29.82 -19.83 4.01
N ALA A 204 -30.35 -20.51 3.00
CA ALA A 204 -29.72 -21.68 2.38
C ALA A 204 -28.34 -21.33 1.81
N TRP A 205 -28.22 -20.23 1.05
CA TRP A 205 -26.92 -19.78 0.56
C TRP A 205 -25.93 -19.43 1.69
N VAL A 206 -26.40 -18.79 2.77
CA VAL A 206 -25.54 -18.52 3.94
C VAL A 206 -25.01 -19.83 4.54
N ARG A 207 -25.84 -20.88 4.61
CA ARG A 207 -25.42 -22.19 5.09
C ARG A 207 -24.29 -22.78 4.25
N ASP A 208 -24.44 -22.77 2.92
CA ASP A 208 -23.42 -23.29 2.01
C ASP A 208 -22.06 -22.58 2.24
N ILE A 209 -22.09 -21.25 2.43
CA ILE A 209 -20.87 -20.49 2.73
C ILE A 209 -20.31 -20.82 4.13
N VAL A 210 -21.16 -21.02 5.13
CA VAL A 210 -20.73 -21.42 6.48
C VAL A 210 -20.01 -22.78 6.45
N ASP A 211 -20.51 -23.72 5.65
CA ASP A 211 -19.89 -25.03 5.47
C ASP A 211 -18.52 -24.90 4.78
N LEU A 212 -18.42 -24.09 3.71
CA LEU A 212 -17.15 -23.79 3.05
C LEU A 212 -16.13 -23.13 3.99
N LEU A 213 -16.58 -22.24 4.89
CA LEU A 213 -15.74 -21.61 5.91
C LEU A 213 -15.27 -22.57 7.01
N ALA A 214 -15.89 -23.75 7.12
CA ALA A 214 -15.54 -24.79 8.08
C ALA A 214 -14.64 -25.88 7.48
N ASP A 215 -14.74 -26.13 6.16
CA ASP A 215 -14.06 -27.22 5.44
C ASP A 215 -12.52 -27.15 5.49
N GLY A 216 -11.94 -25.95 5.67
CA GLY A 216 -10.50 -25.79 5.93
C GLY A 216 -9.58 -26.19 4.76
N ALA A 217 -10.10 -26.13 3.53
CA ALA A 217 -9.41 -26.58 2.33
C ALA A 217 -8.13 -25.80 1.99
N ASP A 218 -7.29 -26.39 1.14
CA ASP A 218 -6.10 -25.71 0.63
C ASP A 218 -6.45 -24.55 -0.31
N ALA A 219 -5.72 -23.45 -0.12
CA ALA A 219 -5.78 -22.30 -1.00
C ALA A 219 -5.11 -22.60 -2.35
N SER A 220 -5.55 -21.91 -3.41
CA SER A 220 -4.94 -22.00 -4.73
C SER A 220 -3.45 -21.66 -4.71
N ALA A 221 -2.66 -22.39 -5.51
CA ALA A 221 -1.24 -22.12 -5.75
C ALA A 221 -1.00 -20.75 -6.41
N PHE A 222 -2.02 -20.14 -7.00
CA PHE A 222 -1.93 -18.78 -7.53
C PHE A 222 -1.96 -17.73 -6.42
N ILE A 223 -2.92 -17.80 -5.49
CA ILE A 223 -3.04 -16.80 -4.41
C ILE A 223 -1.91 -16.92 -3.38
N THR A 224 -1.23 -18.08 -3.30
CA THR A 224 -0.05 -18.27 -2.45
C THR A 224 1.19 -17.52 -2.93
N ARG A 225 1.22 -17.01 -4.17
CA ARG A 225 2.33 -16.20 -4.72
C ARG A 225 2.33 -14.74 -4.19
N PHE A 226 1.30 -14.37 -3.44
CA PHE A 226 1.11 -13.04 -2.87
C PHE A 226 1.33 -13.05 -1.35
N ALA A 227 1.45 -11.87 -0.74
CA ALA A 227 1.63 -11.74 0.70
C ALA A 227 0.47 -12.41 1.46
N ARG A 228 0.82 -13.28 2.42
CA ARG A 228 -0.16 -14.11 3.16
C ARG A 228 -0.54 -13.48 4.50
N PRO A 229 -1.81 -13.53 4.92
CA PRO A 229 -2.18 -13.10 6.25
C PRO A 229 -1.54 -14.00 7.32
N ALA A 230 -1.04 -13.38 8.38
CA ALA A 230 -0.44 -14.03 9.55
C ALA A 230 -1.10 -13.54 10.84
N ASP A 231 -0.98 -14.31 11.92
CA ASP A 231 -1.51 -13.94 13.24
C ASP A 231 -0.46 -13.15 14.03
N LEU A 232 -0.87 -12.04 14.66
CA LEU A 232 0.01 -11.22 15.50
C LEU A 232 0.55 -12.00 16.71
N ASP A 233 -0.27 -12.87 17.30
CA ASP A 233 0.14 -13.77 18.40
C ASP A 233 1.16 -14.83 17.97
N GLY A 234 1.31 -15.07 16.67
CA GLY A 234 2.24 -16.04 16.09
C GLY A 234 3.62 -15.47 15.79
N ILE A 235 3.86 -14.18 16.04
CA ILE A 235 5.17 -13.57 15.85
C ILE A 235 6.19 -14.23 16.78
N ALA A 236 7.31 -14.68 16.22
CA ALA A 236 8.37 -15.35 16.98
C ALA A 236 8.98 -14.46 18.06
N THR A 237 9.34 -15.06 19.20
CA THR A 237 10.01 -14.37 20.30
C THR A 237 11.31 -13.71 19.81
N GLY A 238 11.45 -12.41 20.01
CA GLY A 238 12.61 -11.63 19.56
C GLY A 238 12.42 -10.86 18.26
N VAL A 239 11.30 -11.07 17.54
CA VAL A 239 10.92 -10.20 16.43
C VAL A 239 10.33 -8.91 16.99
N LEU A 240 10.97 -7.78 16.67
CA LEU A 240 10.59 -6.46 17.17
C LEU A 240 10.02 -5.61 16.04
N PRO A 241 9.02 -4.75 16.29
CA PRO A 241 8.68 -3.69 15.35
C PRO A 241 9.85 -2.71 15.26
N THR A 242 10.12 -2.20 14.06
CA THR A 242 11.29 -1.34 13.81
C THR A 242 10.95 -0.04 13.11
N TYR A 243 9.80 0.02 12.44
CA TYR A 243 9.42 1.15 11.59
C TYR A 243 7.91 1.37 11.62
N PHE A 244 7.50 2.63 11.64
CA PHE A 244 6.11 3.08 11.54
C PHE A 244 5.97 4.21 10.52
N ALA A 245 4.89 4.18 9.74
CA ALA A 245 4.48 5.29 8.88
C ALA A 245 2.97 5.38 8.77
N VAL A 246 2.45 6.59 8.62
CA VAL A 246 1.03 6.86 8.38
C VAL A 246 0.73 6.69 6.89
N ASP A 247 -0.39 6.06 6.56
CA ASP A 247 -0.92 6.02 5.18
C ASP A 247 -1.62 7.34 4.88
N THR A 248 -0.82 8.39 4.67
CA THR A 248 -1.31 9.76 4.44
C THR A 248 -2.19 9.88 3.20
N MET A 249 -2.07 8.94 2.27
CA MET A 249 -2.87 8.92 1.06
C MET A 249 -4.25 8.30 1.32
N ALA A 250 -4.37 7.21 2.10
CA ALA A 250 -5.70 6.73 2.52
C ALA A 250 -6.46 7.79 3.33
N LEU A 251 -5.75 8.58 4.14
CA LEU A 251 -6.32 9.73 4.83
C LEU A 251 -6.79 10.81 3.83
N ALA A 252 -6.00 11.13 2.81
CA ALA A 252 -6.37 12.07 1.75
C ALA A 252 -7.60 11.59 0.96
N ASP A 253 -7.61 10.31 0.57
CA ASP A 253 -8.72 9.67 -0.15
C ASP A 253 -10.01 9.75 0.69
N ALA A 254 -9.93 9.51 2.01
CA ALA A 254 -11.07 9.61 2.92
C ALA A 254 -11.63 11.04 3.02
N ILE A 255 -10.76 12.06 3.02
CA ILE A 255 -11.17 13.48 3.11
C ILE A 255 -11.75 13.99 1.79
N TRP A 256 -11.14 13.64 0.65
CA TRP A 256 -11.43 14.28 -0.63
C TRP A 256 -12.29 13.44 -1.59
N GLU A 257 -12.19 12.12 -1.52
CA GLU A 257 -12.79 11.19 -2.50
C GLU A 257 -13.86 10.27 -1.88
N GLY A 258 -13.99 10.24 -0.54
CA GLY A 258 -14.91 9.38 0.17
C GLY A 258 -16.40 9.64 -0.13
N ASP A 259 -17.18 8.57 -0.28
CA ASP A 259 -18.65 8.61 -0.36
C ASP A 259 -19.28 9.13 0.96
N GLU A 260 -18.67 8.76 2.09
CA GLU A 260 -18.93 9.30 3.43
C GLU A 260 -17.87 10.39 3.68
N ARG A 261 -18.15 11.63 3.26
CA ARG A 261 -17.17 12.72 3.37
C ARG A 261 -16.86 12.97 4.84
N ILE A 262 -15.60 12.77 5.22
CA ILE A 262 -15.08 13.32 6.47
C ILE A 262 -14.42 14.67 6.19
N ARG A 263 -14.41 15.55 7.18
CA ARG A 263 -13.64 16.81 7.11
C ARG A 263 -12.75 16.97 8.34
N LEU A 264 -11.66 17.72 8.17
CA LEU A 264 -10.81 18.13 9.29
C LEU A 264 -11.31 19.45 9.84
N VAL A 265 -11.46 19.54 11.16
CA VAL A 265 -11.86 20.75 11.87
C VAL A 265 -10.88 21.07 13.00
N ARG A 266 -10.81 22.36 13.34
CA ARG A 266 -10.05 22.85 14.50
C ARG A 266 -10.90 23.83 15.30
N GLU A 267 -10.78 23.77 16.61
CA GLU A 267 -11.41 24.74 17.50
C GLU A 267 -10.54 26.00 17.62
N ASN A 268 -11.15 27.17 17.45
CA ASN A 268 -10.54 28.45 17.73
C ASN A 268 -11.53 29.36 18.46
N GLY A 269 -11.19 29.80 19.68
CA GLY A 269 -12.03 30.71 20.46
C GLY A 269 -13.43 30.17 20.81
N GLY A 270 -13.58 28.85 20.97
CA GLY A 270 -14.86 28.19 21.27
C GLY A 270 -15.75 27.92 20.06
N LEU A 271 -15.26 28.23 18.85
CA LEU A 271 -15.93 27.94 17.58
C LEU A 271 -15.12 26.92 16.78
N TRP A 272 -15.82 26.05 16.06
CA TRP A 272 -15.22 25.06 15.18
C TRP A 272 -15.14 25.59 13.77
N HIS A 273 -13.98 25.41 13.16
CA HIS A 273 -13.72 25.81 11.78
C HIS A 273 -13.23 24.60 10.99
N GLU A 274 -13.77 24.43 9.79
CA GLU A 274 -13.21 23.50 8.81
C GLU A 274 -11.84 23.98 8.33
N LEU A 275 -10.89 23.06 8.24
CA LEU A 275 -9.56 23.33 7.72
C LEU A 275 -9.61 23.42 6.19
N GLY A 276 -9.03 24.48 5.64
CA GLY A 276 -8.92 24.65 4.20
C GLY A 276 -7.90 23.67 3.60
N ARG A 277 -7.94 23.52 2.26
CA ARG A 277 -7.05 22.60 1.53
C ARG A 277 -5.57 22.79 1.86
N ALA A 278 -5.08 24.03 1.97
CA ALA A 278 -3.69 24.31 2.29
C ALA A 278 -3.27 23.77 3.68
N ASP A 279 -4.14 23.88 4.68
CA ASP A 279 -3.88 23.37 6.03
C ASP A 279 -3.90 21.83 6.04
N VAL A 280 -4.85 21.22 5.31
CA VAL A 280 -4.94 19.77 5.16
C VAL A 280 -3.70 19.22 4.44
N ASP A 281 -3.27 19.86 3.35
CA ASP A 281 -2.07 19.47 2.61
C ASP A 281 -0.80 19.57 3.49
N ALA A 282 -0.71 20.60 4.34
CA ALA A 282 0.39 20.75 5.31
C ALA A 282 0.38 19.64 6.38
N ILE A 283 -0.80 19.25 6.88
CA ILE A 283 -0.95 18.12 7.82
C ILE A 283 -0.54 16.79 7.17
N ILE A 284 -0.97 16.54 5.93
CA ILE A 284 -0.59 15.35 5.15
C ILE A 284 0.92 15.32 4.88
N ALA A 285 1.53 16.48 4.65
CA ALA A 285 2.97 16.60 4.46
C ALA A 285 3.75 16.34 5.76
N ASP A 286 3.27 16.76 6.92
CA ASP A 286 3.91 16.49 8.21
C ASP A 286 3.76 15.01 8.65
N LEU A 287 2.58 14.42 8.43
CA LEU A 287 2.34 12.99 8.65
C LEU A 287 3.13 12.07 7.70
N ALA A 288 3.78 12.63 6.67
CA ALA A 288 4.65 11.92 5.74
C ALA A 288 5.83 11.23 6.41
N GLY A 289 6.28 11.82 7.52
CA GLY A 289 7.49 11.41 8.20
C GLY A 289 7.42 9.94 8.61
N SER A 290 8.56 9.28 8.52
CA SER A 290 8.73 7.95 9.07
C SER A 290 9.19 8.01 10.52
N PHE A 291 8.93 6.95 11.27
CA PHE A 291 9.31 6.84 12.68
C PHE A 291 10.03 5.52 12.94
N GLU A 292 11.11 5.58 13.71
CA GLU A 292 11.73 4.39 14.29
C GLU A 292 10.85 3.89 15.43
N VAL A 293 10.64 2.57 15.51
CA VAL A 293 9.90 1.96 16.61
C VAL A 293 10.88 1.31 17.59
N ARG A 294 10.80 1.67 18.87
CA ARG A 294 11.61 1.06 19.93
C ARG A 294 10.75 0.50 21.05
N PRO A 295 11.13 -0.63 21.67
CA PRO A 295 10.46 -1.11 22.88
C PRO A 295 10.51 -0.06 23.99
N ALA A 296 9.37 0.22 24.61
CA ALA A 296 9.28 1.05 25.80
C ALA A 296 9.49 0.19 27.06
N ALA A 297 9.62 0.84 28.23
CA ALA A 297 9.82 0.16 29.51
C ALA A 297 8.65 -0.79 29.89
N SER A 298 7.45 -0.51 29.41
CA SER A 298 6.26 -1.32 29.68
C SER A 298 6.07 -2.42 28.62
N PRO A 299 5.80 -3.68 29.02
CA PRO A 299 5.56 -4.76 28.06
C PRO A 299 4.45 -4.42 27.05
N GLY A 300 4.73 -4.70 25.77
CA GLY A 300 3.82 -4.43 24.66
C GLY A 300 3.68 -2.95 24.27
N HIS A 301 4.35 -2.02 24.95
CA HIS A 301 4.40 -0.62 24.58
C HIS A 301 5.68 -0.33 23.80
N HIS A 302 5.58 0.51 22.78
CA HIS A 302 6.69 0.90 21.94
C HIS A 302 6.63 2.39 21.66
N ASP A 303 7.77 3.06 21.72
CA ASP A 303 7.92 4.47 21.42
C ASP A 303 8.14 4.66 19.92
N LEU A 304 7.56 5.73 19.37
CA LEU A 304 7.80 6.21 18.01
C LEU A 304 8.79 7.36 18.08
N LEU A 305 9.97 7.19 17.49
CA LEU A 305 11.00 8.21 17.44
C LEU A 305 11.01 8.85 16.06
N ASP A 306 11.05 10.18 16.00
CA ASP A 306 11.24 10.92 14.76
C ASP A 306 12.69 10.82 14.24
N GLU A 307 12.97 11.48 13.11
CA GLU A 307 14.32 11.50 12.50
C GLU A 307 15.40 12.13 13.40
N ALA A 308 15.00 12.99 14.35
CA ALA A 308 15.90 13.57 15.34
C ALA A 308 16.10 12.65 16.57
N GLY A 309 15.44 11.50 16.62
CA GLY A 309 15.47 10.56 17.73
C GLY A 309 14.61 10.99 18.92
N VAL A 310 13.70 11.94 18.75
CA VAL A 310 12.79 12.42 19.79
C VAL A 310 11.53 11.57 19.78
N VAL A 311 11.04 11.20 20.97
CA VAL A 311 9.79 10.46 21.12
C VAL A 311 8.63 11.36 20.69
N ALA A 312 7.95 10.95 19.62
CA ALA A 312 6.84 11.67 19.00
C ALA A 312 5.55 10.85 19.04
N GLY A 313 5.50 9.70 19.73
CA GLY A 313 4.30 8.89 19.81
C GLY A 313 4.53 7.53 20.42
N ALA A 314 3.47 6.71 20.43
CA ALA A 314 3.54 5.37 21.00
C ALA A 314 2.58 4.38 20.33
N LEU A 315 3.00 3.11 20.26
CA LEU A 315 2.22 1.97 19.84
C LEU A 315 1.96 1.01 21.01
N ARG A 316 0.81 0.33 20.97
CA ARG A 316 0.48 -0.78 21.87
C ARG A 316 0.16 -2.05 21.10
N PHE A 317 0.97 -3.07 21.33
CA PHE A 317 0.83 -4.38 20.72
C PHE A 317 -0.12 -5.22 21.55
N ASN A 318 -1.24 -5.62 20.94
CA ASN A 318 -2.20 -6.53 21.54
C ASN A 318 -2.29 -7.78 20.66
N LYS A 319 -2.88 -8.83 21.23
CA LYS A 319 -3.01 -10.14 20.58
C LYS A 319 -3.61 -10.12 19.17
N ALA A 320 -4.59 -9.24 18.96
CA ALA A 320 -5.36 -9.17 17.73
C ALA A 320 -5.09 -7.92 16.89
N ARG A 321 -4.40 -6.90 17.44
CA ARG A 321 -4.24 -5.58 16.79
C ARG A 321 -3.09 -4.78 17.40
N ILE A 322 -2.36 -4.06 16.57
CA ILE A 322 -1.45 -2.98 16.99
C ILE A 322 -2.26 -1.70 17.04
N ALA A 323 -2.23 -0.98 18.16
CA ALA A 323 -2.95 0.27 18.33
C ALA A 323 -1.99 1.46 18.41
N LEU A 324 -2.26 2.51 17.65
CA LEU A 324 -1.62 3.82 17.76
C LEU A 324 -2.20 4.54 18.99
N ARG A 325 -1.37 4.77 20.00
CA ARG A 325 -1.77 5.39 21.27
C ARG A 325 -1.50 6.88 21.33
N GLY A 326 -0.52 7.35 20.58
CA GLY A 326 -0.20 8.77 20.48
C GLY A 326 0.65 9.03 19.25
N LEU A 327 0.46 10.22 18.69
CA LEU A 327 1.31 10.78 17.66
C LEU A 327 1.29 12.30 17.86
N GLU A 328 2.35 12.83 18.43
CA GLU A 328 2.51 14.22 18.80
C GLU A 328 3.27 14.94 17.70
N ARG A 329 2.56 15.81 17.00
CA ARG A 329 3.11 16.72 16.00
C ARG A 329 2.43 18.08 16.17
N PRO A 330 3.15 19.21 16.02
CA PRO A 330 2.56 20.54 16.21
C PRO A 330 1.33 20.80 15.35
N LEU A 331 1.32 20.32 14.09
CA LEU A 331 0.21 20.55 13.16
C LEU A 331 -1.04 19.71 13.45
N LEU A 332 -0.91 18.64 14.24
CA LEU A 332 -2.04 17.78 14.64
C LEU A 332 -2.75 18.32 15.89
N ALA A 333 -2.15 19.27 16.60
CA ALA A 333 -2.73 19.83 17.82
C ALA A 333 -4.10 20.45 17.55
N GLY A 334 -5.10 20.00 18.32
CA GLY A 334 -6.48 20.48 18.21
C GLY A 334 -7.20 20.11 16.90
N VAL A 335 -6.67 19.19 16.10
CA VAL A 335 -7.30 18.74 14.85
C VAL A 335 -8.20 17.52 15.10
N PHE A 336 -9.45 17.63 14.67
CA PHE A 336 -10.47 16.60 14.79
C PHE A 336 -11.02 16.23 13.41
N VAL A 337 -11.53 15.01 13.31
CA VAL A 337 -12.26 14.48 12.17
C VAL A 337 -13.75 14.48 12.51
N GLU A 338 -14.55 15.07 11.62
CA GLU A 338 -16.01 15.08 11.69
C GLU A 338 -16.62 14.40 10.46
N ASP A 339 -17.76 13.76 10.65
CA ASP A 339 -18.66 13.39 9.55
C ASP A 339 -19.23 14.68 8.92
N ALA A 340 -18.94 14.89 7.64
CA ALA A 340 -19.33 16.10 6.93
C ALA A 340 -20.82 16.16 6.59
N SER A 341 -21.62 15.13 6.92
CA SER A 341 -23.09 15.16 6.88
C SER A 341 -23.74 15.93 8.04
N PHE A 342 -22.94 16.32 9.04
CA PHE A 342 -23.33 17.26 10.08
C PHE A 342 -22.79 18.66 9.74
N GLY A 343 -23.45 19.70 10.26
CA GLY A 343 -22.88 21.05 10.23
C GLY A 343 -21.53 21.14 10.97
N VAL A 344 -20.66 22.06 10.56
CA VAL A 344 -19.32 22.25 11.17
C VAL A 344 -19.44 22.40 12.68
N GLY A 345 -18.72 21.55 13.43
CA GLY A 345 -18.75 21.59 14.88
C GLY A 345 -19.99 20.95 15.51
N GLN A 346 -20.85 20.26 14.76
CA GLN A 346 -22.08 19.66 15.27
C GLN A 346 -22.04 18.13 15.35
N ASP A 347 -21.01 17.48 14.80
CA ASP A 347 -20.85 16.03 14.93
C ASP A 347 -20.60 15.67 16.41
N PRO A 348 -21.52 14.92 17.07
CA PRO A 348 -21.36 14.50 18.46
C PRO A 348 -20.36 13.34 18.64
N LYS A 349 -19.97 12.68 17.54
CA LYS A 349 -19.04 11.54 17.51
C LYS A 349 -17.65 11.92 16.99
N ARG A 350 -17.36 13.21 16.78
CA ARG A 350 -16.04 13.66 16.31
C ARG A 350 -14.90 13.10 17.15
N VAL A 351 -13.78 12.84 16.50
CA VAL A 351 -12.60 12.25 17.15
C VAL A 351 -11.33 13.00 16.76
N PRO A 352 -10.30 13.04 17.63
CA PRO A 352 -8.99 13.54 17.23
C PRO A 352 -8.45 12.80 16.01
N ILE A 353 -7.73 13.49 15.12
CA ILE A 353 -7.19 12.90 13.88
C ILE A 353 -6.36 11.63 14.12
N VAL A 354 -5.53 11.62 15.17
CA VAL A 354 -4.73 10.44 15.55
C VAL A 354 -5.61 9.25 15.91
N ARG A 355 -6.75 9.49 16.56
CA ARG A 355 -7.72 8.43 16.90
C ARG A 355 -8.47 7.93 15.67
N HIS A 356 -8.72 8.79 14.69
CA HIS A 356 -9.27 8.37 13.40
C HIS A 356 -8.27 7.49 12.63
N ILE A 357 -7.00 7.91 12.54
CA ILE A 357 -5.91 7.12 11.93
C ILE A 357 -5.79 5.74 12.60
N ASP A 358 -5.88 5.69 13.94
CA ASP A 358 -5.92 4.41 14.67
C ASP A 358 -7.17 3.60 14.29
N ALA A 359 -8.36 4.18 14.39
CA ALA A 359 -9.62 3.46 14.21
C ALA A 359 -9.77 2.85 12.81
N GLU A 360 -9.26 3.53 11.78
CA GLU A 360 -9.32 3.11 10.37
C GLU A 360 -8.07 2.34 9.92
N ASP A 361 -7.16 2.01 10.85
CA ASP A 361 -5.89 1.31 10.60
C ASP A 361 -5.06 1.95 9.44
N MET A 362 -5.03 3.28 9.38
CA MET A 362 -4.34 4.08 8.35
C MET A 362 -2.83 4.21 8.62
N PHE A 363 -2.16 3.10 8.91
CA PHE A 363 -0.72 3.07 9.16
C PHE A 363 -0.11 1.71 8.81
N VAL A 364 1.21 1.70 8.69
CA VAL A 364 2.04 0.53 8.43
C VAL A 364 3.06 0.36 9.55
N VAL A 365 3.28 -0.88 10.00
CA VAL A 365 4.37 -1.24 10.89
C VAL A 365 5.22 -2.33 10.24
N LEU A 366 6.54 -2.13 10.18
CA LEU A 366 7.49 -3.17 9.72
C LEU A 366 8.23 -3.77 10.91
N PHE A 367 8.66 -5.01 10.78
CA PHE A 367 9.28 -5.80 11.84
C PHE A 367 10.71 -6.17 11.49
N SER A 368 11.46 -6.61 12.50
CA SER A 368 12.81 -7.16 12.32
C SER A 368 12.80 -8.49 11.57
N ASP A 369 11.70 -9.25 11.57
CA ASP A 369 11.43 -10.26 10.55
C ASP A 369 10.95 -9.51 9.30
N HIS A 370 11.82 -9.47 8.29
CA HIS A 370 11.62 -8.74 7.05
C HIS A 370 10.49 -9.31 6.19
N ALA A 371 10.08 -10.56 6.43
CA ALA A 371 8.87 -11.12 5.82
C ALA A 371 7.62 -10.39 6.31
N LEU A 372 7.66 -9.78 7.50
CA LEU A 372 6.47 -9.30 8.16
C LEU A 372 6.20 -7.81 7.93
N ALA A 373 4.96 -7.50 7.55
CA ALA A 373 4.43 -6.15 7.51
C ALA A 373 3.02 -6.11 8.10
N TYR A 374 2.74 -5.16 8.99
CA TYR A 374 1.39 -4.88 9.47
C TYR A 374 0.79 -3.76 8.63
N VAL A 375 -0.29 -4.06 7.92
CA VAL A 375 -0.94 -3.13 6.98
C VAL A 375 -2.45 -3.28 7.12
N GLN A 376 -3.19 -2.17 7.23
CA GLN A 376 -4.66 -2.17 7.32
C GLN A 376 -5.18 -3.16 8.39
N GLY A 377 -4.63 -3.07 9.59
CA GLY A 377 -5.12 -3.81 10.75
C GLY A 377 -4.70 -5.28 10.79
N SER A 378 -3.88 -5.76 9.85
CA SER A 378 -3.49 -7.18 9.78
C SER A 378 -2.01 -7.37 9.48
N LEU A 379 -1.45 -8.46 10.00
CA LEU A 379 -0.08 -8.87 9.73
C LEU A 379 -0.05 -9.69 8.43
N PHE A 380 0.95 -9.41 7.60
CA PHE A 380 1.21 -10.13 6.35
C PHE A 380 2.63 -10.64 6.32
N ARG A 381 2.82 -11.78 5.65
CA ARG A 381 4.12 -12.42 5.42
C ARG A 381 4.43 -12.47 3.92
N ASP A 382 5.57 -11.92 3.54
CA ASP A 382 6.22 -12.12 2.23
C ASP A 382 7.05 -13.41 2.27
N GLU A 383 6.65 -14.41 1.49
CA GLU A 383 7.32 -15.72 1.46
C GLU A 383 8.62 -15.71 0.62
N ASP A 384 8.82 -14.74 -0.28
CA ASP A 384 9.99 -14.69 -1.19
C ASP A 384 11.30 -14.47 -0.41
N ILE A 385 11.19 -13.85 0.75
CA ILE A 385 12.26 -13.53 1.70
C ILE A 385 12.88 -14.76 2.34
N VAL A 386 12.07 -15.79 2.58
CA VAL A 386 12.46 -17.01 3.31
C VAL A 386 13.51 -17.79 2.51
N GLY A 387 13.59 -17.59 1.18
CA GLY A 387 14.62 -18.14 0.30
C GLY A 387 16.02 -17.51 0.40
N GLY A 388 16.29 -16.70 1.43
CA GLY A 388 17.63 -16.17 1.72
C GLY A 388 18.11 -15.05 0.80
N GLY A 389 17.18 -14.29 0.20
CA GLY A 389 17.52 -13.12 -0.62
C GLY A 389 18.16 -13.42 -1.97
N THR A 390 18.14 -14.66 -2.45
CA THR A 390 18.80 -15.07 -3.70
C THR A 390 18.38 -14.22 -4.90
N THR A 391 17.08 -13.96 -5.06
CA THR A 391 16.56 -13.08 -6.12
C THR A 391 17.00 -11.63 -5.90
N PHE A 392 16.98 -11.14 -4.66
CA PHE A 392 17.43 -9.79 -4.32
C PHE A 392 18.90 -9.58 -4.70
N MET A 393 19.78 -10.54 -4.42
CA MET A 393 21.20 -10.47 -4.75
C MET A 393 21.50 -10.41 -6.25
N ARG A 394 20.55 -10.81 -7.12
CA ARG A 394 20.69 -10.67 -8.58
C ARG A 394 20.55 -9.24 -9.06
N HIS A 395 19.95 -8.36 -8.26
CA HIS A 395 19.83 -6.93 -8.57
C HIS A 395 21.07 -6.14 -8.15
N LEU A 396 21.93 -6.70 -7.29
CA LEU A 396 23.19 -6.07 -6.91
C LEU A 396 24.26 -6.38 -7.97
N ILE A 397 25.06 -5.39 -8.35
CA ILE A 397 26.20 -5.55 -9.27
C ILE A 397 27.42 -4.99 -8.54
N ALA A 398 28.47 -5.80 -8.38
CA ALA A 398 29.70 -5.36 -7.76
C ALA A 398 30.59 -4.63 -8.77
N GLU A 399 31.06 -3.44 -8.42
CA GLU A 399 32.01 -2.64 -9.21
C GLU A 399 33.22 -2.26 -8.32
N PRO A 400 34.39 -2.90 -8.50
CA PRO A 400 35.59 -2.60 -7.72
C PRO A 400 36.01 -1.13 -7.73
N ALA A 401 35.79 -0.41 -8.84
CA ALA A 401 36.17 1.00 -8.95
C ALA A 401 35.46 1.90 -7.92
N LEU A 402 34.25 1.52 -7.48
CA LEU A 402 33.49 2.28 -6.47
C LEU A 402 34.16 2.28 -5.09
N ALA A 403 34.99 1.28 -4.77
CA ALA A 403 35.69 1.21 -3.49
C ALA A 403 36.77 2.29 -3.32
N ALA A 404 37.30 2.82 -4.44
CA ALA A 404 38.32 3.87 -4.44
C ALA A 404 37.73 5.28 -4.57
N THR A 405 36.40 5.42 -4.64
CA THR A 405 35.75 6.72 -4.82
C THR A 405 35.75 7.55 -3.52
N THR A 406 35.99 8.84 -3.65
CA THR A 406 36.11 9.79 -2.51
C THR A 406 35.07 10.91 -2.56
N SER A 407 34.31 11.01 -3.64
CA SER A 407 33.29 12.04 -3.83
C SER A 407 32.23 11.62 -4.85
N GLU A 408 31.11 12.33 -4.87
CA GLU A 408 30.05 12.10 -5.86
C GLU A 408 30.47 12.58 -7.25
N LYS A 409 30.80 13.88 -7.36
CA LYS A 409 31.13 14.56 -8.62
C LYS A 409 32.57 15.09 -8.67
N GLY A 410 33.23 15.22 -7.52
CA GLY A 410 34.53 15.85 -7.37
C GLY A 410 34.46 17.38 -7.34
N GLY A 411 35.59 18.03 -7.65
CA GLY A 411 35.68 19.48 -7.77
C GLY A 411 35.51 19.95 -9.23
N PHE A 412 34.96 21.15 -9.41
CA PHE A 412 34.76 21.75 -10.73
C PHE A 412 35.79 22.85 -10.99
N ALA A 413 36.39 22.82 -12.18
CA ALA A 413 37.33 23.84 -12.65
C ALA A 413 37.03 24.26 -14.09
N VAL A 414 37.32 25.53 -14.42
CA VAL A 414 37.25 26.03 -15.80
C VAL A 414 38.25 25.25 -16.67
N GLY A 415 37.85 24.86 -17.88
CA GLY A 415 38.69 24.05 -18.78
C GLY A 415 38.71 22.55 -18.46
N GLN A 416 38.04 22.10 -17.40
CA GLN A 416 37.92 20.69 -17.08
C GLN A 416 37.09 19.97 -18.13
N THR A 417 37.65 18.96 -18.79
CA THR A 417 36.98 18.22 -19.89
C THR A 417 36.37 16.89 -19.45
N GLN A 418 36.69 16.44 -18.23
CA GLN A 418 36.17 15.19 -17.66
C GLN A 418 35.90 15.34 -16.15
N PHE A 419 34.96 14.56 -15.62
CA PHE A 419 34.72 14.49 -14.17
C PHE A 419 35.99 14.07 -13.41
N SER A 420 36.13 14.55 -12.17
CA SER A 420 37.34 14.33 -11.37
C SER A 420 37.65 12.84 -11.19
N PRO A 421 38.93 12.43 -11.27
CA PRO A 421 39.34 11.08 -10.88
C PRO A 421 38.87 10.74 -9.46
N GLY A 422 38.41 9.51 -9.24
CA GLY A 422 37.90 9.08 -7.93
C GLY A 422 36.50 9.59 -7.59
N SER A 423 35.77 10.21 -8.52
CA SER A 423 34.33 10.48 -8.33
C SER A 423 33.46 9.32 -8.82
N VAL A 424 32.27 9.18 -8.25
CA VAL A 424 31.27 8.20 -8.71
C VAL A 424 30.85 8.52 -10.15
N PHE A 425 30.65 9.80 -10.50
CA PHE A 425 30.34 10.23 -11.87
C PHE A 425 31.40 9.78 -12.87
N ARG A 426 32.69 9.92 -12.51
CA ARG A 426 33.78 9.46 -13.36
C ARG A 426 33.77 7.94 -13.51
N THR A 427 33.47 7.21 -12.44
CA THR A 427 33.35 5.75 -12.46
C THR A 427 32.21 5.29 -13.37
N VAL A 428 31.06 5.97 -13.35
CA VAL A 428 29.95 5.69 -14.27
C VAL A 428 30.41 5.79 -15.72
N VAL A 429 31.09 6.89 -16.05
CA VAL A 429 31.57 7.15 -17.41
C VAL A 429 32.66 6.18 -17.85
N ASP A 430 33.55 5.73 -16.97
CA ASP A 430 34.71 4.94 -17.39
C ASP A 430 34.46 3.42 -17.34
N THR A 431 33.73 2.92 -16.32
CA THR A 431 33.66 1.47 -16.05
C THR A 431 32.26 0.88 -16.07
N ILE A 432 31.23 1.64 -15.65
CA ILE A 432 29.89 1.09 -15.46
C ILE A 432 29.04 1.21 -16.73
N ALA A 433 28.93 2.41 -17.31
CA ALA A 433 28.16 2.63 -18.53
C ALA A 433 28.93 2.09 -19.74
N ARG A 434 28.33 1.17 -20.48
CA ARG A 434 28.92 0.49 -21.65
C ARG A 434 28.19 0.78 -22.96
N GLU A 435 27.12 1.55 -22.86
CA GLU A 435 26.28 2.02 -23.95
C GLU A 435 27.06 2.87 -24.95
N ASP A 436 26.69 2.76 -26.23
CA ASP A 436 27.32 3.52 -27.31
C ASP A 436 26.84 4.97 -27.36
N VAL A 437 25.68 5.27 -26.77
CA VAL A 437 25.24 6.61 -26.40
C VAL A 437 25.27 6.76 -24.88
N LEU A 438 25.87 7.85 -24.41
CA LEU A 438 25.87 8.21 -23.00
C LEU A 438 25.76 9.73 -22.86
N VAL A 439 24.75 10.18 -22.12
CA VAL A 439 24.46 11.59 -21.90
C VAL A 439 24.35 11.87 -20.41
N CYS A 440 24.97 12.96 -19.94
CA CYS A 440 24.79 13.53 -18.61
C CYS A 440 23.57 14.46 -18.63
N ASP A 441 22.51 14.07 -17.91
CA ASP A 441 21.25 14.84 -17.82
C ASP A 441 21.08 15.56 -16.47
N ASP A 442 22.05 15.42 -15.56
CA ASP A 442 22.14 16.13 -14.28
C ASP A 442 22.00 17.67 -14.47
N LEU A 443 21.26 18.33 -13.54
CA LEU A 443 21.00 19.78 -13.31
C LEU A 443 19.50 20.19 -13.13
N GLY A 444 18.74 19.50 -12.28
CA GLY A 444 17.55 20.07 -11.60
C GLY A 444 16.16 19.88 -12.26
N ASP A 445 16.07 19.66 -13.58
CA ASP A 445 14.89 19.04 -14.26
C ASP A 445 15.29 17.67 -14.86
N GLU A 446 16.29 17.03 -14.26
CA GLU A 446 16.88 15.78 -14.75
C GLU A 446 15.92 14.59 -14.66
N TRP A 447 16.02 13.71 -15.66
CA TRP A 447 15.40 12.39 -15.64
C TRP A 447 16.30 11.39 -14.91
N ALA A 448 17.61 11.53 -15.05
CA ALA A 448 18.64 10.77 -14.36
C ALA A 448 19.95 11.56 -14.37
N ASP A 449 20.96 11.12 -13.60
CA ASP A 449 22.29 11.72 -13.71
C ASP A 449 22.91 11.42 -15.08
N PHE A 450 22.78 10.16 -15.52
CA PHE A 450 23.14 9.74 -16.86
C PHE A 450 22.05 8.92 -17.54
N ILE A 451 21.96 9.07 -18.86
CA ILE A 451 21.11 8.28 -19.74
C ILE A 451 22.01 7.56 -20.74
N GLY A 452 21.98 6.23 -20.71
CA GLY A 452 22.67 5.36 -21.65
C GLY A 452 21.70 4.73 -22.64
N VAL A 453 22.09 4.63 -23.91
CA VAL A 453 21.37 3.83 -24.92
C VAL A 453 22.35 2.93 -25.65
N ALA A 454 22.13 1.61 -25.61
CA ALA A 454 22.88 0.64 -26.40
C ALA A 454 22.05 0.17 -27.59
N THR A 455 22.36 0.63 -28.80
CA THR A 455 21.69 0.17 -30.03
C THR A 455 22.42 -0.97 -30.71
N ALA A 456 23.69 -1.19 -30.37
CA ALA A 456 24.52 -2.26 -30.91
C ALA A 456 24.36 -3.62 -30.19
N THR A 457 23.51 -3.68 -29.15
CA THR A 457 23.22 -4.93 -28.41
C THR A 457 21.86 -5.48 -28.83
N THR A 458 21.71 -6.81 -28.72
CA THR A 458 20.40 -7.46 -28.82
C THR A 458 20.13 -8.19 -27.49
N PRO A 459 19.12 -7.76 -26.72
CA PRO A 459 18.21 -6.66 -27.01
C PRO A 459 18.86 -5.28 -26.90
N VAL A 460 18.21 -4.28 -27.52
CA VAL A 460 18.53 -2.86 -27.33
C VAL A 460 18.28 -2.47 -25.88
N THR A 461 19.11 -1.60 -25.31
CA THR A 461 18.94 -1.19 -23.90
C THR A 461 18.86 0.33 -23.74
N ILE A 462 17.99 0.75 -22.82
CA ILE A 462 17.92 2.13 -22.30
C ILE A 462 18.18 2.06 -20.80
N SER A 463 19.16 2.80 -20.32
CA SER A 463 19.60 2.78 -18.92
C SER A 463 19.56 4.17 -18.31
N PHE A 464 18.88 4.33 -17.18
CA PHE A 464 19.00 5.52 -16.34
C PHE A 464 19.92 5.22 -15.17
N TYR A 465 20.89 6.11 -14.92
CA TYR A 465 21.85 5.99 -13.84
C TYR A 465 21.64 7.09 -12.81
N HIS A 466 21.56 6.71 -11.53
CA HIS A 466 21.46 7.60 -10.38
C HIS A 466 22.67 7.39 -9.48
N ALA A 467 23.61 8.33 -9.51
CA ALA A 467 24.92 8.23 -8.90
C ALA A 467 24.95 8.96 -7.55
N LYS A 468 25.28 8.23 -6.48
CA LYS A 468 25.35 8.79 -5.13
C LYS A 468 26.60 8.34 -4.38
N HIS A 469 27.37 9.29 -3.86
CA HIS A 469 28.46 9.00 -2.93
C HIS A 469 28.01 9.16 -1.49
N GLY A 470 28.58 8.35 -0.60
CA GLY A 470 28.36 8.43 0.83
C GLY A 470 29.21 7.43 1.60
N ALA A 471 29.15 7.55 2.93
CA ALA A 471 29.85 6.64 3.82
C ALA A 471 29.26 5.21 3.72
N PRO A 472 30.10 4.17 3.87
CA PRO A 472 29.64 2.79 3.86
C PRO A 472 28.59 2.55 4.94
N SER A 473 27.42 2.05 4.55
CA SER A 473 26.27 1.91 5.44
C SER A 473 25.30 0.86 4.94
N LEU A 474 24.67 0.16 5.90
CA LEU A 474 23.50 -0.69 5.66
C LEU A 474 22.20 0.03 6.07
N SER A 475 22.23 1.35 6.26
CA SER A 475 21.05 2.15 6.64
C SER A 475 20.28 2.63 5.43
N ALA A 476 18.95 2.45 5.44
CA ALA A 476 18.06 2.95 4.38
C ALA A 476 18.15 4.46 4.17
N SER A 477 18.34 5.25 5.24
CA SER A 477 18.48 6.71 5.19
C SER A 477 19.54 7.17 4.18
N ALA A 478 20.65 6.44 4.05
CA ALA A 478 21.71 6.78 3.12
C ALA A 478 21.35 6.58 1.64
N PHE A 479 20.24 5.89 1.35
CA PHE A 479 19.82 5.51 -0.02
C PHE A 479 18.48 6.09 -0.43
N HIS A 480 17.72 6.71 0.50
CA HIS A 480 16.38 7.23 0.23
C HIS A 480 16.35 8.21 -0.93
N ASP A 481 17.32 9.12 -1.02
CA ASP A 481 17.39 10.11 -2.10
C ASP A 481 17.58 9.46 -3.46
N ALA A 482 18.58 8.57 -3.59
CA ALA A 482 18.90 7.89 -4.85
C ALA A 482 17.76 6.97 -5.31
N VAL A 483 17.14 6.25 -4.36
CA VAL A 483 15.95 5.42 -4.63
C VAL A 483 14.76 6.29 -5.02
N GLY A 484 14.54 7.40 -4.33
CA GLY A 484 13.47 8.34 -4.63
C GLY A 484 13.59 8.92 -6.04
N GLN A 485 14.79 9.34 -6.44
CA GLN A 485 15.08 9.78 -7.80
C GLN A 485 14.85 8.66 -8.83
N GLY A 486 15.31 7.45 -8.54
CA GLY A 486 15.12 6.27 -9.40
C GLY A 486 13.66 5.91 -9.63
N ILE A 487 12.79 6.07 -8.63
CA ILE A 487 11.35 5.80 -8.75
C ILE A 487 10.62 6.95 -9.44
N LYS A 488 10.95 8.20 -9.10
CA LYS A 488 10.27 9.42 -9.61
C LYS A 488 10.19 9.48 -11.13
N ASN A 489 11.26 9.04 -11.81
CA ASN A 489 11.41 9.19 -13.26
C ASN A 489 11.19 7.89 -14.05
N LEU A 490 10.63 6.84 -13.43
CA LEU A 490 10.33 5.58 -14.12
C LEU A 490 9.48 5.77 -15.38
N GLY A 491 8.46 6.65 -15.34
CA GLY A 491 7.64 6.97 -16.50
C GLY A 491 8.38 7.66 -17.66
N ARG A 492 9.62 8.12 -17.45
CA ARG A 492 10.46 8.78 -18.47
C ARG A 492 11.34 7.81 -19.25
N LEU A 493 11.41 6.53 -18.85
CA LEU A 493 12.16 5.49 -19.58
C LEU A 493 11.58 5.17 -20.98
N GLY A 494 10.38 5.66 -21.27
CA GLY A 494 9.84 5.67 -22.62
C GLY A 494 10.49 6.70 -23.55
N MET A 495 11.31 7.63 -23.02
CA MET A 495 12.06 8.66 -23.77
C MET A 495 11.28 9.32 -24.92
N ALA A 496 9.98 9.57 -24.71
CA ALA A 496 9.05 10.07 -25.72
C ALA A 496 8.34 11.35 -25.27
N GLY A 497 7.83 12.10 -26.25
CA GLY A 497 7.00 13.29 -26.06
C GLY A 497 7.75 14.63 -26.15
N ASP A 498 6.99 15.72 -26.04
CA ASP A 498 7.42 17.10 -26.37
C ASP A 498 8.63 17.61 -25.59
N ARG A 499 8.94 16.98 -24.44
CA ARG A 499 10.10 17.33 -23.60
C ARG A 499 11.44 16.88 -24.19
N MET A 500 11.46 15.96 -25.16
CA MET A 500 12.72 15.47 -25.76
C MET A 500 13.50 16.58 -26.46
N THR A 501 12.82 17.50 -27.16
CA THR A 501 13.50 18.62 -27.83
C THR A 501 14.26 19.49 -26.83
N SER A 502 13.60 19.90 -25.74
CA SER A 502 14.25 20.68 -24.67
C SER A 502 15.39 19.91 -24.00
N LYS A 503 15.29 18.58 -23.89
CA LYS A 503 16.37 17.74 -23.37
C LYS A 503 17.59 17.76 -24.30
N HIS A 504 17.40 17.56 -25.60
CA HIS A 504 18.49 17.65 -26.58
C HIS A 504 19.21 19.01 -26.54
N ASP A 505 18.45 20.12 -26.42
CA ASP A 505 19.02 21.46 -26.26
C ASP A 505 19.86 21.56 -24.97
N GLY A 506 19.34 21.04 -23.86
CA GLY A 506 20.05 21.01 -22.58
C GLY A 506 21.34 20.18 -22.59
N TRP A 507 21.43 19.19 -23.49
CA TRP A 507 22.61 18.33 -23.68
C TRP A 507 23.66 18.91 -24.62
N ASP A 508 23.33 19.97 -25.38
CA ASP A 508 24.29 20.71 -26.22
C ASP A 508 25.26 21.55 -25.38
N ALA A 509 24.82 21.96 -24.19
CA ALA A 509 25.61 22.78 -23.28
C ALA A 509 26.73 21.97 -22.59
N ALA A 510 27.80 22.69 -22.21
CA ALA A 510 28.80 22.16 -21.30
C ALA A 510 28.21 22.02 -19.89
N TYR A 511 28.76 21.09 -19.11
CA TYR A 511 28.31 20.87 -17.75
C TYR A 511 28.71 22.06 -16.86
N ALA A 512 27.75 22.60 -16.12
CA ALA A 512 27.94 23.76 -15.25
C ALA A 512 27.30 23.49 -13.88
N ASN A 513 28.10 23.55 -12.81
CA ASN A 513 27.62 23.29 -11.45
C ASN A 513 28.44 24.10 -10.43
N GLY A 514 27.85 24.47 -9.30
CA GLY A 514 28.51 25.25 -8.25
C GLY A 514 28.99 26.63 -8.70
N GLY A 515 28.33 27.23 -9.70
CA GLY A 515 28.74 28.51 -10.29
C GLY A 515 29.93 28.42 -11.26
N VAL A 516 30.44 27.23 -11.55
CA VAL A 516 31.56 26.99 -12.48
C VAL A 516 31.03 26.33 -13.75
N VAL A 517 31.32 26.94 -14.90
CA VAL A 517 31.11 26.33 -16.22
C VAL A 517 32.39 25.58 -16.59
N THR A 518 32.26 24.26 -16.80
CA THR A 518 33.36 23.39 -17.21
C THR A 518 33.39 23.22 -18.73
N ASP A 519 34.39 22.50 -19.26
CA ASP A 519 34.44 22.05 -20.67
C ASP A 519 33.96 20.59 -20.81
N ILE A 520 33.37 20.00 -19.77
CA ILE A 520 32.81 18.64 -19.80
C ILE A 520 31.58 18.67 -20.71
N ARG A 521 31.62 17.90 -21.80
CA ARG A 521 30.46 17.74 -22.69
C ARG A 521 29.41 16.86 -22.02
N LYS A 522 28.15 17.30 -22.04
CA LYS A 522 27.03 16.49 -21.55
C LYS A 522 26.74 15.29 -22.43
N ARG A 523 26.84 15.41 -23.76
CA ARG A 523 26.95 14.24 -24.64
C ARG A 523 28.36 13.65 -24.55
N ILE A 524 28.49 12.61 -23.75
CA ILE A 524 29.77 11.95 -23.46
C ILE A 524 30.11 10.97 -24.59
N ARG A 525 29.11 10.25 -25.10
CA ARG A 525 29.23 9.30 -26.23
C ARG A 525 28.01 9.40 -27.15
N GLY A 526 28.13 8.85 -28.36
CA GLY A 526 27.01 8.73 -29.31
C GLY A 526 27.11 9.64 -30.54
N GLY A 527 28.01 10.62 -30.53
CA GLY A 527 28.31 11.49 -31.67
C GLY A 527 27.58 12.84 -31.62
N THR A 528 27.14 13.30 -32.78
CA THR A 528 26.38 14.54 -32.98
C THR A 528 24.98 14.46 -32.39
N ARG A 529 24.30 15.61 -32.30
CA ARG A 529 22.92 15.70 -31.81
C ARG A 529 21.98 14.80 -32.61
N ASP A 530 22.09 14.81 -33.93
CA ASP A 530 21.22 14.05 -34.83
C ASP A 530 21.48 12.54 -34.72
N GLU A 531 22.74 12.12 -34.59
CA GLU A 531 23.10 10.71 -34.36
C GLU A 531 22.55 10.19 -33.04
N VAL A 532 22.67 10.98 -31.96
CA VAL A 532 22.12 10.62 -30.64
C VAL A 532 20.59 10.58 -30.69
N ALA A 533 19.95 11.56 -31.33
CA ALA A 533 18.49 11.59 -31.47
C ALA A 533 17.96 10.39 -32.27
N ALA A 534 18.62 10.04 -33.39
CA ALA A 534 18.28 8.87 -34.19
C ALA A 534 18.40 7.57 -33.38
N LYS A 535 19.53 7.37 -32.69
CA LYS A 535 19.74 6.17 -31.85
C LYS A 535 18.73 6.05 -30.71
N ILE A 536 18.37 7.16 -30.06
CA ILE A 536 17.32 7.17 -29.03
C ILE A 536 15.97 6.79 -29.65
N ALA A 537 15.62 7.36 -30.80
CA ALA A 537 14.37 7.05 -31.50
C ALA A 537 14.30 5.57 -31.90
N ASP A 538 15.38 5.03 -32.46
CA ASP A 538 15.51 3.62 -32.83
C ASP A 538 15.32 2.71 -31.62
N ALA A 539 15.99 3.03 -30.49
CA ALA A 539 15.87 2.25 -29.27
C ALA A 539 14.48 2.31 -28.65
N THR A 540 13.83 3.47 -28.70
CA THR A 540 12.50 3.67 -28.14
C THR A 540 11.43 2.92 -28.95
N GLY A 541 11.62 2.83 -30.27
CA GLY A 541 10.73 2.08 -31.18
C GLY A 541 10.99 0.58 -31.23
N ALA A 542 12.09 0.08 -30.67
CA ALA A 542 12.46 -1.32 -30.73
C ALA A 542 11.52 -2.20 -29.88
N PRO A 543 10.93 -3.28 -30.44
CA PRO A 543 9.97 -4.12 -29.73
C PRO A 543 10.61 -4.96 -28.60
N ASP A 544 11.93 -5.15 -28.63
CA ASP A 544 12.71 -5.92 -27.65
C ASP A 544 13.46 -5.05 -26.64
N VAL A 545 13.24 -3.72 -26.64
CA VAL A 545 13.98 -2.79 -25.79
C VAL A 545 13.88 -3.15 -24.30
N GLN A 546 15.03 -3.30 -23.66
CA GLN A 546 15.15 -3.48 -22.23
C GLN A 546 15.42 -2.16 -21.53
N ARG A 547 14.55 -1.81 -20.59
CA ARG A 547 14.68 -0.60 -19.76
C ARG A 547 15.32 -0.95 -18.44
N ARG A 548 16.34 -0.19 -18.05
CA ARG A 548 17.11 -0.40 -16.82
C ARG A 548 17.19 0.87 -16.00
N VAL A 549 17.14 0.72 -14.69
CA VAL A 549 17.41 1.80 -13.75
C VAL A 549 18.47 1.34 -12.79
N LEU A 550 19.59 2.05 -12.74
CA LEU A 550 20.76 1.67 -11.97
C LEU A 550 21.02 2.74 -10.93
N ILE A 551 20.92 2.35 -9.65
CA ILE A 551 21.45 3.15 -8.55
C ILE A 551 22.94 2.81 -8.46
N VAL A 552 23.81 3.79 -8.65
CA VAL A 552 25.26 3.63 -8.57
C VAL A 552 25.75 4.26 -7.30
N THR A 553 26.31 3.48 -6.38
CA THR A 553 26.66 4.00 -5.05
C THR A 553 27.90 3.38 -4.44
N SER A 554 28.72 4.23 -3.83
CA SER A 554 29.86 3.81 -3.00
C SER A 554 29.48 3.45 -1.57
N SER A 555 28.23 3.72 -1.16
CA SER A 555 27.78 3.59 0.22
C SER A 555 27.39 2.15 0.58
N LEU A 556 27.16 1.28 -0.41
CA LEU A 556 26.78 -0.12 -0.18
C LEU A 556 27.90 -1.06 -0.58
N SER A 557 28.08 -2.16 0.16
CA SER A 557 28.90 -3.31 -0.23
C SER A 557 27.99 -4.51 -0.49
N ARG A 558 28.20 -5.19 -1.62
CA ARG A 558 27.51 -6.44 -1.94
C ARG A 558 27.85 -7.53 -0.92
N MET A 559 29.13 -7.65 -0.53
CA MET A 559 29.58 -8.58 0.51
C MET A 559 28.88 -8.36 1.85
N ASP A 560 28.71 -7.11 2.29
CA ASP A 560 28.02 -6.82 3.56
C ASP A 560 26.54 -7.24 3.53
N VAL A 561 25.86 -7.04 2.38
CA VAL A 561 24.48 -7.49 2.17
C VAL A 561 24.39 -9.01 2.15
N GLU A 562 25.33 -9.69 1.48
CA GLU A 562 25.39 -11.14 1.43
C GLU A 562 25.63 -11.74 2.83
N ALA A 563 26.53 -11.16 3.61
CA ALA A 563 26.78 -11.55 4.99
C ALA A 563 25.53 -11.36 5.87
N ALA A 564 24.77 -10.28 5.67
CA ALA A 564 23.52 -10.05 6.37
C ALA A 564 22.47 -11.13 6.03
N PHE A 565 22.28 -11.49 4.75
CA PHE A 565 21.39 -12.59 4.37
C PHE A 565 21.88 -13.96 4.86
N ALA A 566 23.19 -14.20 4.87
CA ALA A 566 23.74 -15.45 5.39
C ALA A 566 23.49 -15.59 6.90
N ALA A 567 23.62 -14.50 7.66
CA ALA A 567 23.27 -14.48 9.09
C ALA A 567 21.78 -14.77 9.32
N VAL A 568 20.90 -14.19 8.50
CA VAL A 568 19.45 -14.47 8.52
C VAL A 568 19.17 -15.95 8.25
N ARG A 569 19.79 -16.52 7.21
CA ARG A 569 19.64 -17.95 6.86
C ARG A 569 20.13 -18.87 7.98
N ALA A 570 21.13 -18.44 8.75
CA ALA A 570 21.63 -19.17 9.92
C ALA A 570 20.74 -19.02 11.17
N GLY A 571 19.61 -18.30 11.08
CA GLY A 571 18.67 -18.07 12.19
C GLY A 571 18.98 -16.84 13.05
N GLY A 572 19.95 -16.01 12.66
CA GLY A 572 20.24 -14.74 13.33
C GLY A 572 19.23 -13.64 12.97
N ALA A 573 18.85 -12.81 13.94
CA ALA A 573 18.01 -11.64 13.68
C ALA A 573 18.80 -10.57 12.89
N PRO A 574 18.28 -10.07 11.75
CA PRO A 574 18.94 -9.00 11.01
C PRO A 574 18.91 -7.69 11.81
N ARG A 575 19.92 -6.84 11.60
CA ARG A 575 19.96 -5.51 12.21
C ARG A 575 18.79 -4.65 11.67
N PRO A 576 18.11 -3.84 12.49
CA PRO A 576 16.98 -3.00 12.04
C PRO A 576 17.29 -2.15 10.78
N HIS A 577 18.48 -1.55 10.72
CA HIS A 577 18.92 -0.76 9.56
C HIS A 577 18.95 -1.58 8.25
N PHE A 578 19.41 -2.83 8.30
CA PHE A 578 19.43 -3.72 7.14
C PHE A 578 18.02 -4.05 6.64
N VAL A 579 17.07 -4.24 7.56
CA VAL A 579 15.67 -4.51 7.21
C VAL A 579 15.07 -3.32 6.47
N GLN A 580 15.27 -2.11 6.98
CA GLN A 580 14.82 -0.89 6.30
C GLN A 580 15.42 -0.78 4.90
N LEU A 581 16.73 -1.05 4.75
CA LEU A 581 17.41 -1.03 3.46
C LEU A 581 16.80 -2.05 2.48
N TYR A 582 16.58 -3.28 2.96
CA TYR A 582 15.97 -4.35 2.20
C TYR A 582 14.57 -3.95 1.70
N TRP A 583 13.72 -3.39 2.56
CA TRP A 583 12.39 -2.93 2.19
C TRP A 583 12.44 -1.80 1.17
N LEU A 584 13.35 -0.84 1.34
CA LEU A 584 13.55 0.27 0.42
C LEU A 584 13.96 -0.22 -0.98
N LEU A 585 14.99 -1.07 -1.07
CA LEU A 585 15.52 -1.56 -2.35
C LEU A 585 14.56 -2.55 -3.03
N ALA A 586 13.90 -3.42 -2.26
CA ALA A 586 12.90 -4.31 -2.83
C ALA A 586 11.68 -3.53 -3.36
N GLY A 587 11.28 -2.46 -2.67
CA GLY A 587 10.27 -1.52 -3.17
C GLY A 587 10.69 -0.85 -4.48
N PHE A 588 11.96 -0.47 -4.61
CA PHE A 588 12.53 0.04 -5.85
C PHE A 588 12.49 -1.00 -6.99
N PHE A 589 12.95 -2.23 -6.74
CA PHE A 589 12.93 -3.30 -7.75
C PHE A 589 11.52 -3.65 -8.21
N SER A 590 10.57 -3.74 -7.27
CA SER A 590 9.16 -3.93 -7.59
C SER A 590 8.61 -2.77 -8.42
N SER A 591 8.91 -1.52 -8.07
CA SER A 591 8.47 -0.35 -8.84
C SER A 591 9.00 -0.35 -10.28
N CYS A 592 10.25 -0.78 -10.49
CA CYS A 592 10.80 -0.96 -11.83
C CYS A 592 10.05 -2.07 -12.59
N ALA A 593 9.81 -3.22 -11.96
CA ALA A 593 9.14 -4.34 -12.60
C ALA A 593 7.71 -3.99 -13.06
N GLU A 594 6.98 -3.17 -12.30
CA GLU A 594 5.60 -2.75 -12.64
C GLU A 594 5.51 -1.95 -13.95
N ILE A 595 6.57 -1.28 -14.38
CA ILE A 595 6.61 -0.55 -15.66
C ILE A 595 7.38 -1.30 -16.76
N GLY A 596 7.72 -2.58 -16.54
CA GLY A 596 8.50 -3.37 -17.47
C GLY A 596 9.99 -2.99 -17.52
N ALA A 597 10.53 -2.38 -16.48
CA ALA A 597 11.95 -2.08 -16.32
C ALA A 597 12.63 -3.02 -15.32
N VAL A 598 13.96 -3.07 -15.35
CA VAL A 598 14.76 -3.83 -14.38
C VAL A 598 15.60 -2.87 -13.55
N GLY A 599 15.40 -2.88 -12.24
CA GLY A 599 16.19 -2.10 -11.30
C GLY A 599 17.47 -2.82 -10.89
N PHE A 600 18.59 -2.12 -10.82
CA PHE A 600 19.87 -2.62 -10.30
C PHE A 600 20.48 -1.65 -9.29
N VAL A 601 21.31 -2.17 -8.40
CA VAL A 601 22.19 -1.39 -7.54
C VAL A 601 23.63 -1.78 -7.85
N VAL A 602 24.37 -0.87 -8.48
CA VAL A 602 25.82 -1.01 -8.69
C VAL A 602 26.52 -0.47 -7.45
N CYS A 603 27.24 -1.35 -6.76
CA CYS A 603 27.80 -1.08 -5.45
C CYS A 603 29.21 -1.61 -5.33
N ARG A 604 29.86 -1.34 -4.19
CA ARG A 604 31.18 -1.90 -3.91
C ARG A 604 31.10 -3.43 -3.83
N PRO A 605 32.22 -4.13 -4.11
CA PRO A 605 32.31 -5.57 -3.87
C PRO A 605 31.83 -5.97 -2.48
#